data_AF-A0A316L649-F1
#
_entry.id   AF-A0A316L649-F1
#
_cell.length_a   1.000
_cell.length_b   1.000
_cell.length_c   1.000
_cell.angle_alpha   90.00
_cell.angle_beta   90.00
_cell.angle_gamma   90.00
#
_symmetry.space_group_name_H-M   'P 1'
#
loop_
_entity.id
_entity.type
_entity.pdbx_description
1 polymer ?
#
loop_
_entity_poly.entity_id
_entity_poly.type
_entity_poly.pdbx_seq_one_letter_code
_entity_poly.pdbx_strand_id
1 'polypeptide(L)'
;MGNGKSGFNCENNLCAYWTWFNRNKIKCGFPDKIIIGCNGCKSFKPGVYYYINETWKAMGNSNFIPINNLSYTKDVAIGCFLVSVIFPVGFCIENHGGWDWLHFYDETDEEKTPLYRNNFPEKVDAEKFLEYNEIALTEGLDKYFYKDFKKAEETVKAERKKKEENTLRYPPRYGWLSPTGEFFEGDFGEHEALARKICDTKIEKHAFLFANRKRRENGEVEFNTVGDFLVDRGWVLIDNPLRYGVDKVTYNYEKPLTKAQKEYLYDYFYNRGEKERAKTFLEDNV
;
A
#
# COMPACT_ATOMS: atom_id res chain seq x y z
N MET A 1 41.64 43.19 -8.75
CA MET A 1 40.57 42.31 -9.26
C MET A 1 39.94 41.60 -8.07
N GLY A 2 38.77 42.06 -7.63
CA GLY A 2 37.97 41.38 -6.61
C GLY A 2 36.53 41.44 -7.09
N ASN A 3 36.07 40.39 -7.78
CA ASN A 3 34.70 40.30 -8.26
C ASN A 3 33.77 40.11 -7.06
N GLY A 4 33.15 41.20 -6.61
CA GLY A 4 32.02 41.14 -5.69
C GLY A 4 30.86 40.39 -6.36
N LYS A 5 30.56 39.19 -5.88
CA LYS A 5 29.30 38.51 -6.19
C LYS A 5 28.18 39.36 -5.57
N SER A 6 27.47 40.13 -6.39
CA SER A 6 26.24 40.80 -5.96
C SER A 6 25.22 39.72 -5.61
N GLY A 7 25.01 39.48 -4.32
CA GLY A 7 24.10 38.46 -3.80
C GLY A 7 22.67 38.71 -4.26
N PHE A 8 22.12 37.75 -4.99
CA PHE A 8 20.68 37.66 -5.25
C PHE A 8 20.02 37.07 -4.00
N ASN A 9 19.11 37.82 -3.36
CA ASN A 9 18.33 37.30 -2.23
C ASN A 9 16.92 36.97 -2.73
N CYS A 10 16.47 35.72 -2.53
CA CYS A 10 15.14 35.24 -2.89
C CYS A 10 14.25 35.18 -1.65
N GLU A 11 12.99 35.63 -1.75
CA GLU A 11 11.99 35.54 -0.66
C GLU A 11 10.97 34.41 -0.83
N ASN A 12 11.00 33.69 -1.96
CA ASN A 12 10.15 32.52 -2.16
C ASN A 12 10.80 31.30 -1.50
N ASN A 13 10.31 30.89 -0.34
CA ASN A 13 10.85 29.75 0.40
C ASN A 13 10.76 28.41 -0.33
N LEU A 14 9.91 28.29 -1.35
CA LEU A 14 9.83 27.11 -2.23
C LEU A 14 10.96 27.10 -3.29
N CYS A 15 11.67 28.22 -3.48
CA CYS A 15 12.71 28.35 -4.48
C CYS A 15 14.07 27.93 -3.90
N ALA A 16 14.88 27.21 -4.66
CA ALA A 16 16.20 26.76 -4.25
C ALA A 16 17.17 27.93 -3.95
N TYR A 17 16.94 29.12 -4.53
CA TYR A 17 17.71 30.34 -4.23
C TYR A 17 17.40 30.92 -2.84
N TRP A 18 16.35 30.44 -2.18
CA TRP A 18 16.06 30.80 -0.79
C TRP A 18 16.94 29.99 0.16
N THR A 19 17.49 30.66 1.15
CA THR A 19 18.34 30.04 2.18
C THR A 19 17.72 30.33 3.54
N TRP A 20 17.41 29.27 4.30
CA TRP A 20 16.72 29.35 5.61
C TRP A 20 17.45 30.32 6.58
N PHE A 21 18.78 30.39 6.49
CA PHE A 21 19.62 31.13 7.42
C PHE A 21 19.99 32.55 6.98
N ASN A 22 19.47 33.05 5.85
CA ASN A 22 19.83 34.38 5.33
C ASN A 22 18.64 35.34 5.43
N ARG A 23 18.56 36.09 6.54
CA ARG A 23 17.46 37.04 6.86
C ARG A 23 17.50 38.37 6.09
N ASN A 24 18.25 38.47 4.99
CA ASN A 24 18.34 39.70 4.20
C ASN A 24 17.32 39.72 3.06
N LYS A 25 16.19 40.39 3.32
CA LYS A 25 15.01 40.54 2.46
C LYS A 25 15.34 41.25 1.14
N ILE A 26 15.22 40.55 0.01
CA ILE A 26 14.92 41.15 -1.31
C ILE A 26 13.83 40.30 -1.99
N LYS A 27 12.82 40.99 -2.51
CA LYS A 27 11.46 40.48 -2.69
C LYS A 27 11.20 39.60 -3.91
N CYS A 28 10.58 38.45 -3.67
CA CYS A 28 9.73 37.69 -4.58
C CYS A 28 8.62 37.02 -3.74
N GLY A 29 7.45 37.66 -3.62
CA GLY A 29 6.36 37.24 -2.74
C GLY A 29 5.25 36.46 -3.45
N PHE A 30 4.77 35.39 -2.81
CA PHE A 30 3.42 35.18 -2.23
C PHE A 30 3.17 33.66 -2.08
N PRO A 31 2.71 33.19 -0.90
CA PRO A 31 2.72 31.76 -0.52
C PRO A 31 1.74 30.87 -1.30
N ASP A 32 0.76 31.46 -2.01
CA ASP A 32 -0.40 30.68 -2.46
C ASP A 32 -0.53 30.57 -3.99
N LYS A 33 0.37 31.16 -4.78
CA LYS A 33 0.39 31.02 -6.24
C LYS A 33 1.81 31.03 -6.80
N ILE A 34 2.24 29.88 -7.35
CA ILE A 34 3.40 29.82 -8.25
C ILE A 34 3.00 30.56 -9.53
N ILE A 35 3.31 31.86 -9.62
CA ILE A 35 3.09 32.64 -10.84
C ILE A 35 4.41 32.66 -11.63
N ILE A 36 4.51 31.77 -12.62
CA ILE A 36 5.55 31.84 -13.65
C ILE A 36 5.36 33.17 -14.39
N GLY A 37 6.36 34.04 -14.35
CA GLY A 37 6.33 35.35 -15.03
C GLY A 37 5.83 36.53 -14.19
N CYS A 38 5.90 36.49 -12.86
CA CYS A 38 5.88 37.72 -12.08
C CYS A 38 7.19 38.53 -12.30
N ASN A 39 7.13 39.86 -12.23
CA ASN A 39 8.25 40.78 -12.46
C ASN A 39 9.36 40.72 -11.37
N GLY A 40 9.71 39.53 -10.87
CA GLY A 40 10.73 39.34 -9.83
C GLY A 40 11.48 38.01 -9.84
N CYS A 41 10.86 36.87 -10.19
CA CYS A 41 11.58 35.58 -10.31
C CYS A 41 11.43 34.98 -11.71
N LYS A 42 12.40 35.27 -12.58
CA LYS A 42 12.50 34.70 -13.94
C LYS A 42 13.17 33.32 -13.96
N SER A 43 13.56 32.79 -12.81
CA SER A 43 14.45 31.63 -12.66
C SER A 43 14.03 30.72 -11.50
N PHE A 44 12.73 30.48 -11.32
CA PHE A 44 12.25 29.57 -10.27
C PHE A 44 12.89 28.19 -10.46
N LYS A 45 13.52 27.70 -9.39
CA LYS A 45 14.01 26.33 -9.28
C LYS A 45 13.41 25.74 -8.02
N PRO A 46 12.70 24.60 -8.07
CA PRO A 46 12.20 23.94 -6.88
C PRO A 46 13.34 23.68 -5.90
N GLY A 47 13.24 24.24 -4.69
CA GLY A 47 14.17 23.99 -3.58
C GLY A 47 13.70 22.87 -2.68
N VAL A 48 14.48 22.56 -1.65
CA VAL A 48 14.14 21.50 -0.67
C VAL A 48 12.74 21.69 -0.09
N TYR A 49 12.39 22.92 0.30
CA TYR A 49 11.09 23.22 0.91
C TYR A 49 9.90 23.02 -0.05
N TYR A 50 10.10 23.14 -1.37
CA TYR A 50 9.04 22.81 -2.34
C TYR A 50 8.64 21.34 -2.21
N TYR A 51 9.61 20.43 -2.25
CA TYR A 51 9.35 19.00 -2.19
C TYR A 51 8.77 18.58 -0.85
N ILE A 52 9.31 19.12 0.26
CA ILE A 52 8.72 18.85 1.58
C ILE A 52 7.27 19.38 1.63
N ASN A 53 6.97 20.51 0.99
CA ASN A 53 5.61 21.02 0.91
C ASN A 53 4.67 20.16 0.07
N GLU A 54 5.15 19.49 -0.97
CA GLU A 54 4.37 18.46 -1.65
C GLU A 54 4.08 17.26 -0.73
N THR A 55 5.04 16.84 0.10
CA THR A 55 4.79 15.81 1.14
C THR A 55 3.72 16.24 2.13
N TRP A 56 3.78 17.47 2.67
CA TRP A 56 2.76 17.98 3.59
C TRP A 56 1.38 18.08 2.94
N LYS A 57 1.30 18.46 1.66
CA LYS A 57 0.04 18.45 0.91
C LYS A 57 -0.51 17.04 0.73
N ALA A 58 0.36 16.07 0.45
CA ALA A 58 -0.03 14.67 0.29
C ALA A 58 -0.50 14.04 1.61
N MET A 59 0.07 14.45 2.76
CA MET A 59 -0.42 14.09 4.09
C MET A 59 -1.76 14.77 4.42
N GLY A 60 -1.96 16.02 3.99
CA GLY A 60 -3.16 16.79 4.32
C GLY A 60 -3.36 16.94 5.82
N ASN A 61 -4.52 16.52 6.32
CA ASN A 61 -4.84 16.46 7.76
C ASN A 61 -4.63 15.07 8.37
N SER A 62 -4.06 14.14 7.62
CA SER A 62 -3.77 12.77 8.07
C SER A 62 -2.36 12.67 8.66
N ASN A 63 -2.09 11.56 9.34
CA ASN A 63 -0.76 11.16 9.82
C ASN A 63 -0.08 10.13 8.88
N PHE A 64 -0.61 9.95 7.67
CA PHE A 64 -0.07 9.03 6.66
C PHE A 64 -0.24 9.59 5.25
N ILE A 65 0.50 9.02 4.31
CA ILE A 65 0.44 9.29 2.87
C ILE A 65 0.08 7.98 2.16
N PRO A 66 -1.08 7.89 1.49
CA PRO A 66 -1.41 6.71 0.73
C PRO A 66 -0.51 6.60 -0.52
N ILE A 67 0.19 5.47 -0.67
CA ILE A 67 1.18 5.25 -1.75
C ILE A 67 0.46 4.88 -3.06
N ASN A 68 -0.66 4.17 -2.96
CA ASN A 68 -1.44 3.71 -4.12
C ASN A 68 -2.38 4.80 -4.67
N ASN A 69 -2.24 6.05 -4.21
CA ASN A 69 -3.11 7.17 -4.55
C ASN A 69 -2.44 8.11 -5.58
N LEU A 70 -3.25 8.82 -6.35
CA LEU A 70 -2.83 9.85 -7.32
C LEU A 70 -2.04 10.99 -6.68
N SER A 71 -2.13 11.16 -5.36
CA SER A 71 -1.34 12.15 -4.62
C SER A 71 0.13 11.78 -4.46
N TYR A 72 0.52 10.50 -4.60
CA TYR A 72 1.91 10.07 -4.44
C TYR A 72 2.68 10.21 -5.75
N THR A 73 3.23 11.40 -5.98
CA THR A 73 4.01 11.75 -7.18
C THR A 73 5.52 11.60 -6.95
N LYS A 74 6.33 11.78 -8.01
CA LYS A 74 7.80 11.85 -7.87
C LYS A 74 8.22 12.95 -6.90
N ASP A 75 7.58 14.11 -6.96
CA ASP A 75 7.84 15.24 -6.06
C ASP A 75 7.57 14.87 -4.60
N VAL A 76 6.46 14.16 -4.34
CA VAL A 76 6.13 13.66 -2.99
C VAL A 76 7.15 12.62 -2.53
N ALA A 77 7.59 11.72 -3.41
CA ALA A 77 8.62 10.73 -3.08
C ALA A 77 9.97 11.40 -2.72
N ILE A 78 10.39 12.41 -3.49
CA ILE A 78 11.58 13.23 -3.16
C ILE A 78 11.36 13.92 -1.81
N GLY A 79 10.20 14.53 -1.60
CA GLY A 79 9.87 15.21 -0.36
C GLY A 79 9.89 14.28 0.85
N CYS A 80 9.36 13.06 0.74
CA CYS A 80 9.39 12.06 1.81
C CYS A 80 10.82 11.66 2.17
N PHE A 81 11.67 11.47 1.16
CA PHE A 81 13.09 11.21 1.38
C PHE A 81 13.75 12.39 2.09
N LEU A 82 13.53 13.63 1.62
CA LEU A 82 14.09 14.83 2.23
C LEU A 82 13.64 15.00 3.69
N VAL A 83 12.37 14.71 3.99
CA VAL A 83 11.86 14.70 5.37
C VAL A 83 12.66 13.72 6.23
N SER A 84 12.87 12.49 5.75
CA SER A 84 13.57 11.45 6.52
C SER A 84 15.06 11.72 6.78
N VAL A 85 15.69 12.61 5.99
CA VAL A 85 17.12 12.93 6.16
C VAL A 85 17.38 14.30 6.78
N ILE A 86 16.37 15.18 6.81
CA ILE A 86 16.47 16.53 7.39
C ILE A 86 15.84 16.58 8.78
N PHE A 87 14.77 15.83 9.02
CA PHE A 87 14.13 15.74 10.32
C PHE A 87 14.59 14.45 11.02
N PRO A 88 14.69 14.42 12.36
CA PRO A 88 15.02 13.22 13.13
C PRO A 88 13.79 12.31 13.21
N VAL A 89 13.36 11.81 12.05
CA VAL A 89 12.16 10.99 11.90
C VAL A 89 12.47 9.74 11.08
N GLY A 90 11.94 8.62 11.54
CA GLY A 90 11.87 7.40 10.75
C GLY A 90 10.62 7.42 9.87
N PHE A 91 10.57 6.49 8.94
CA PHE A 91 9.33 6.18 8.22
C PHE A 91 9.16 4.68 8.09
N CYS A 92 7.92 4.25 7.88
CA CYS A 92 7.61 2.89 7.48
C CYS A 92 6.49 2.90 6.45
N ILE A 93 6.41 1.78 5.73
CA ILE A 93 5.36 1.49 4.78
C ILE A 93 4.55 0.34 5.38
N GLU A 94 3.26 0.57 5.54
CA GLU A 94 2.32 -0.44 6.01
C GLU A 94 1.40 -0.87 4.88
N ASN A 95 1.03 -2.15 4.92
CA ASN A 95 0.07 -2.75 4.01
C ASN A 95 -1.10 -3.30 4.84
N HIS A 96 -2.32 -2.95 4.44
CA HIS A 96 -3.51 -3.63 4.92
C HIS A 96 -4.46 -3.91 3.76
N GLY A 97 -4.52 -5.18 3.35
CA GLY A 97 -5.31 -5.62 2.20
C GLY A 97 -4.80 -4.97 0.90
N GLY A 98 -5.64 -4.17 0.26
CA GLY A 98 -5.31 -3.45 -0.98
C GLY A 98 -4.74 -2.04 -0.78
N TRP A 99 -4.51 -1.64 0.47
CA TRP A 99 -4.09 -0.28 0.82
C TRP A 99 -2.65 -0.28 1.34
N ASP A 100 -1.82 0.53 0.70
CA ASP A 100 -0.45 0.82 1.14
C ASP A 100 -0.36 2.30 1.53
N TRP A 101 0.22 2.56 2.70
CA TRP A 101 0.50 3.92 3.15
C TRP A 101 1.88 4.03 3.78
N LEU A 102 2.47 5.21 3.64
CA LEU A 102 3.67 5.63 4.34
C LEU A 102 3.29 6.50 5.52
N HIS A 103 3.91 6.31 6.67
CA HIS A 103 3.84 7.28 7.76
C HIS A 103 5.22 7.52 8.36
N PHE A 104 5.36 8.69 8.99
CA PHE A 104 6.57 9.08 9.71
C PHE A 104 6.38 8.88 11.20
N TYR A 105 7.45 8.59 11.91
CA TYR A 105 7.49 8.49 13.37
C TYR A 105 8.76 9.16 13.90
N ASP A 106 8.74 9.61 15.15
CA ASP A 106 9.95 10.12 15.81
C ASP A 106 10.94 8.96 16.00
N GLU A 107 12.19 9.11 15.58
CA GLU A 107 13.19 8.02 15.72
C GLU A 107 13.44 7.62 17.18
N THR A 108 13.12 8.51 18.12
CA THR A 108 13.23 8.25 19.56
C THR A 108 12.02 7.53 20.15
N ASP A 109 10.93 7.42 19.40
CA ASP A 109 9.71 6.73 19.82
C ASP A 109 9.82 5.23 19.50
N GLU A 110 9.96 4.41 20.54
CA GLU A 110 10.00 2.94 20.43
C GLU A 110 8.67 2.36 19.90
N GLU A 111 7.53 3.02 20.17
CA GLU A 111 6.21 2.59 19.70
C GLU A 111 5.96 2.97 18.24
N LYS A 112 6.83 3.82 17.66
CA LYS A 112 6.75 4.30 16.27
C LYS A 112 5.39 4.92 15.95
N THR A 113 4.89 5.76 16.85
CA THR A 113 3.59 6.39 16.71
C THR A 113 3.56 7.29 15.47
N PRO A 114 2.56 7.14 14.57
CA PRO A 114 2.48 7.96 13.37
C PRO A 114 2.31 9.46 13.66
N LEU A 115 3.16 10.29 13.09
CA LEU A 115 3.18 11.73 13.26
C LEU A 115 2.19 12.46 12.33
N TYR A 116 1.42 13.39 12.90
CA TYR A 116 0.79 14.44 12.10
C TYR A 116 1.80 15.51 11.73
N ARG A 117 1.53 16.25 10.64
CA ARG A 117 2.35 17.39 10.19
C ARG A 117 2.77 18.34 11.32
N ASN A 118 1.85 18.67 12.22
CA ASN A 118 2.08 19.64 13.29
C ASN A 118 2.89 19.08 14.46
N ASN A 119 3.18 17.78 14.47
CA ASN A 119 3.92 17.07 15.50
C ASN A 119 5.35 16.71 15.07
N PHE A 120 5.78 17.14 13.88
CA PHE A 120 7.16 16.91 13.46
C PHE A 120 8.16 17.62 14.39
N PRO A 121 9.31 17.01 14.70
CA PRO A 121 10.33 17.63 15.52
C PRO A 121 10.80 18.98 14.95
N GLU A 122 10.97 19.97 15.82
CA GLU A 122 11.45 21.30 15.42
C GLU A 122 12.95 21.31 15.07
N LYS A 123 13.71 20.35 15.62
CA LYS A 123 15.14 20.22 15.35
C LYS A 123 15.32 19.62 13.95
N VAL A 124 16.03 20.34 13.09
CA VAL A 124 16.38 19.89 11.73
C VAL A 124 17.90 19.82 11.56
N ASP A 125 18.35 18.93 10.68
CA ASP A 125 19.71 18.87 10.21
C ASP A 125 19.94 19.95 9.15
N ALA A 126 20.57 21.05 9.59
CA ALA A 126 20.87 22.20 8.76
C ALA A 126 21.92 21.89 7.68
N GLU A 127 22.85 20.97 7.93
CA GLU A 127 23.89 20.60 6.96
C GLU A 127 23.27 19.83 5.81
N LYS A 128 22.41 18.84 6.12
CA LYS A 128 21.64 18.09 5.12
C LYS A 128 20.72 18.98 4.31
N PHE A 129 20.03 19.92 4.98
CA PHE A 129 19.19 20.88 4.27
C PHE A 129 19.99 21.69 3.24
N LEU A 130 21.14 22.25 3.66
CA LEU A 130 21.99 23.05 2.77
C LEU A 130 22.58 22.22 1.62
N GLU A 131 23.03 20.99 1.90
CA GLU A 131 23.53 20.05 0.90
C GLU A 131 22.51 19.81 -0.22
N TYR A 132 21.28 19.40 0.13
CA TYR A 132 20.24 19.13 -0.85
C TYR A 132 19.72 20.40 -1.53
N ASN A 133 19.77 21.54 -0.86
CA ASN A 133 19.38 22.81 -1.48
C ASN A 133 20.39 23.30 -2.52
N GLU A 134 21.69 23.07 -2.30
CA GLU A 134 22.73 23.30 -3.32
C GLU A 134 22.59 22.35 -4.52
N ILE A 135 22.24 21.08 -4.28
CA ILE A 135 21.88 20.13 -5.36
C ILE A 135 20.69 20.66 -6.17
N ALA A 136 19.62 21.07 -5.49
CA ALA A 136 18.44 21.64 -6.11
C ALA A 136 18.77 22.89 -6.97
N LEU A 137 19.70 23.72 -6.50
CA LEU A 137 20.18 24.90 -7.21
C LEU A 137 21.00 24.58 -8.46
N THR A 138 21.91 23.63 -8.36
CA THR A 138 22.94 23.38 -9.38
C THR A 138 22.44 22.44 -10.47
N GLU A 139 21.91 21.28 -10.10
CA GLU A 139 21.47 20.23 -11.02
C GLU A 139 19.95 20.00 -11.05
N GLY A 140 19.26 20.28 -9.93
CA GLY A 140 17.85 19.98 -9.72
C GLY A 140 17.63 18.57 -9.17
N LEU A 141 16.77 18.45 -8.15
CA LEU A 141 16.56 17.19 -7.42
C LEU A 141 15.92 16.10 -8.29
N ASP A 142 15.05 16.45 -9.23
CA ASP A 142 14.47 15.47 -10.17
C ASP A 142 15.54 14.76 -11.00
N LYS A 143 16.59 15.50 -11.39
CA LYS A 143 17.71 14.97 -12.17
C LYS A 143 18.65 14.16 -11.28
N TYR A 144 18.90 14.63 -10.05
CA TYR A 144 19.69 13.91 -9.06
C TYR A 144 19.12 12.51 -8.81
N PHE A 145 17.81 12.41 -8.55
CA PHE A 145 17.13 11.13 -8.28
C PHE A 145 16.71 10.36 -9.54
N TYR A 146 17.02 10.84 -10.75
CA TYR A 146 16.54 10.24 -11.99
C TYR A 146 16.91 8.75 -12.13
N LYS A 147 18.15 8.40 -11.76
CA LYS A 147 18.62 7.00 -11.86
C LYS A 147 17.90 6.10 -10.85
N ASP A 148 17.62 6.59 -9.65
CA ASP A 148 16.90 5.85 -8.62
C ASP A 148 15.45 5.60 -9.04
N PHE A 149 14.77 6.63 -9.56
CA PHE A 149 13.43 6.47 -10.11
C PHE A 149 13.39 5.52 -11.30
N LYS A 150 14.35 5.62 -12.22
CA LYS A 150 14.42 4.70 -13.36
C LYS A 150 14.63 3.26 -12.90
N LYS A 151 15.53 3.03 -11.93
CA LYS A 151 15.76 1.70 -11.35
C LYS A 151 14.50 1.17 -10.66
N ALA A 152 13.80 2.01 -9.89
CA ALA A 152 12.54 1.62 -9.24
C ALA A 152 11.46 1.27 -10.26
N GLU A 153 11.28 2.07 -11.33
CA GLU A 153 10.35 1.79 -12.42
C GLU A 153 10.69 0.47 -13.14
N GLU A 154 11.98 0.18 -13.37
CA GLU A 154 12.44 -1.08 -13.96
C GLU A 154 12.17 -2.27 -13.03
N THR A 155 12.40 -2.13 -11.72
CA THR A 155 12.06 -3.16 -10.73
C THR A 155 10.56 -3.45 -10.73
N VAL A 156 9.71 -2.41 -10.64
CA VAL A 156 8.25 -2.58 -10.66
C VAL A 156 7.77 -3.23 -11.95
N LYS A 157 8.34 -2.85 -13.11
CA LYS A 157 8.04 -3.49 -14.40
C LYS A 157 8.45 -4.96 -14.40
N ALA A 158 9.63 -5.29 -13.87
CA ALA A 158 10.12 -6.66 -13.79
C ALA A 158 9.26 -7.51 -12.84
N GLU A 159 8.87 -6.98 -11.69
CA GLU A 159 7.97 -7.63 -10.73
C GLU A 159 6.58 -7.84 -11.31
N ARG A 160 6.02 -6.83 -11.97
CA ARG A 160 4.75 -6.94 -12.69
C ARG A 160 4.81 -8.01 -13.77
N LYS A 161 5.87 -8.03 -14.58
CA LYS A 161 6.07 -9.06 -15.61
C LYS A 161 6.16 -10.46 -14.99
N LYS A 162 6.93 -10.62 -13.91
CA LYS A 162 7.00 -11.89 -13.16
C LYS A 162 5.63 -12.30 -12.61
N LYS A 163 4.84 -11.36 -12.09
CA LYS A 163 3.49 -11.62 -11.58
C LYS A 163 2.54 -12.02 -12.71
N GLU A 164 2.62 -11.37 -13.86
CA GLU A 164 1.85 -11.70 -15.07
C GLU A 164 2.24 -13.09 -15.60
N GLU A 165 3.54 -13.39 -15.73
CA GLU A 165 4.05 -14.72 -16.11
C GLU A 165 3.61 -15.80 -15.11
N ASN A 166 3.65 -15.51 -13.81
CA ASN A 166 3.21 -16.45 -12.79
C ASN A 166 1.70 -16.67 -12.81
N THR A 167 0.92 -15.62 -13.07
CA THR A 167 -0.55 -15.72 -13.24
C THR A 167 -0.89 -16.54 -14.49
N LEU A 168 -0.10 -16.44 -15.57
CA LEU A 168 -0.28 -17.27 -16.76
C LEU A 168 0.04 -18.74 -16.48
N ARG A 169 1.11 -19.01 -15.71
CA ARG A 169 1.54 -20.36 -15.33
C ARG A 169 0.61 -21.03 -14.31
N TYR A 170 0.09 -20.24 -13.38
CA TYR A 170 -0.81 -20.66 -12.31
C TYR A 170 -2.03 -19.72 -12.30
N PRO A 171 -2.98 -19.91 -13.23
CA PRO A 171 -4.17 -19.08 -13.30
C PRO A 171 -5.01 -19.23 -12.02
N PRO A 172 -5.72 -18.17 -11.61
CA PRO A 172 -6.64 -18.26 -10.49
C PRO A 172 -7.74 -19.26 -10.77
N ARG A 173 -7.92 -20.21 -9.84
CA ARG A 173 -8.98 -21.21 -9.87
C ARG A 173 -9.89 -20.95 -8.68
N TYR A 174 -11.17 -20.73 -8.94
CA TYR A 174 -12.16 -20.48 -7.91
C TYR A 174 -13.03 -21.72 -7.71
N GLY A 175 -13.56 -21.90 -6.51
CA GLY A 175 -14.41 -23.04 -6.21
C GLY A 175 -14.28 -23.56 -4.79
N TRP A 176 -14.64 -24.82 -4.62
CA TRP A 176 -14.81 -25.45 -3.31
C TRP A 176 -13.77 -26.54 -3.07
N LEU A 177 -13.09 -26.46 -1.94
CA LEU A 177 -12.14 -27.44 -1.46
C LEU A 177 -12.78 -28.28 -0.35
N SER A 178 -12.86 -29.59 -0.58
CA SER A 178 -13.47 -30.52 0.36
C SER A 178 -12.58 -30.76 1.60
N PRO A 179 -13.14 -31.28 2.70
CA PRO A 179 -12.35 -31.73 3.85
C PRO A 179 -11.29 -32.79 3.52
N THR A 180 -11.47 -33.53 2.42
CA THR A 180 -10.51 -34.54 1.94
C THR A 180 -9.41 -33.98 1.03
N GLY A 181 -9.45 -32.67 0.71
CA GLY A 181 -8.49 -31.99 -0.16
C GLY A 181 -8.81 -32.04 -1.65
N GLU A 182 -9.99 -32.54 -2.04
CA GLU A 182 -10.44 -32.52 -3.42
C GLU A 182 -10.98 -31.14 -3.78
N PHE A 183 -10.47 -30.55 -4.86
CA PHE A 183 -10.89 -29.23 -5.33
C PHE A 183 -11.86 -29.31 -6.49
N PHE A 184 -13.02 -28.70 -6.29
CA PHE A 184 -14.09 -28.56 -7.27
C PHE A 184 -14.02 -27.15 -7.82
N GLU A 185 -13.54 -27.02 -9.05
CA GLU A 185 -13.42 -25.74 -9.74
C GLU A 185 -14.77 -25.29 -10.32
N GLY A 186 -15.02 -23.98 -10.24
CA GLY A 186 -16.17 -23.32 -10.84
C GLY A 186 -15.77 -22.00 -11.49
N ASP A 187 -16.63 -21.54 -12.39
CA ASP A 187 -16.43 -20.24 -13.04
C ASP A 187 -16.57 -19.10 -12.03
N PHE A 188 -16.00 -17.95 -12.39
CA PHE A 188 -16.11 -16.74 -11.59
C PHE A 188 -17.58 -16.40 -11.30
N GLY A 189 -17.92 -16.21 -10.03
CA GLY A 189 -19.28 -15.84 -9.62
C GLY A 189 -20.27 -17.02 -9.54
N GLU A 190 -19.87 -18.22 -9.95
CA GLU A 190 -20.73 -19.42 -9.97
C GLU A 190 -20.57 -20.30 -8.72
N HIS A 191 -19.99 -19.79 -7.64
CA HIS A 191 -19.68 -20.58 -6.44
C HIS A 191 -20.93 -21.19 -5.78
N GLU A 192 -22.07 -20.49 -5.76
CA GLU A 192 -23.33 -21.03 -5.21
C GLU A 192 -23.95 -22.09 -6.13
N ALA A 193 -23.87 -21.90 -7.46
CA ALA A 193 -24.31 -22.90 -8.42
C ALA A 193 -23.47 -24.19 -8.31
N LEU A 194 -22.15 -24.04 -8.13
CA LEU A 194 -21.26 -25.17 -7.90
C LEU A 194 -21.53 -25.84 -6.54
N ALA A 195 -21.77 -25.08 -5.48
CA ALA A 195 -22.13 -25.62 -4.16
C ALA A 195 -23.38 -26.51 -4.26
N ARG A 196 -24.40 -26.05 -5.00
CA ARG A 196 -25.61 -26.82 -5.28
C ARG A 196 -25.31 -28.10 -6.04
N LYS A 197 -24.41 -28.06 -7.02
CA LYS A 197 -24.00 -29.24 -7.81
C LYS A 197 -23.26 -30.26 -6.94
N ILE A 198 -22.37 -29.81 -6.05
CA ILE A 198 -21.69 -30.66 -5.06
C ILE A 198 -22.71 -31.34 -4.14
N CYS A 199 -23.73 -30.57 -3.73
CA CYS A 199 -24.82 -31.06 -2.88
C CYS A 199 -25.96 -31.75 -3.67
N ASP A 200 -25.83 -31.99 -4.98
CA ASP A 200 -26.93 -32.49 -5.84
C ASP A 200 -27.17 -34.00 -5.70
N THR A 201 -27.00 -34.53 -4.50
CA THR A 201 -27.43 -35.88 -4.13
C THR A 201 -28.71 -35.80 -3.31
N LYS A 202 -29.55 -36.85 -3.37
CA LYS A 202 -30.73 -36.92 -2.50
C LYS A 202 -30.32 -36.81 -1.02
N ILE A 203 -29.19 -37.39 -0.63
CA ILE A 203 -28.71 -37.37 0.76
C ILE A 203 -28.36 -35.95 1.19
N GLU A 204 -27.57 -35.22 0.42
CA GLU A 204 -27.12 -33.86 0.80
C GLU A 204 -28.26 -32.84 0.77
N LYS A 205 -29.20 -32.95 -0.17
CA LYS A 205 -30.43 -32.13 -0.16
C LYS A 205 -31.25 -32.34 1.12
N HIS A 206 -31.42 -33.59 1.56
CA HIS A 206 -32.11 -33.87 2.82
C HIS A 206 -31.29 -33.38 4.02
N ALA A 207 -29.96 -33.50 3.99
CA ALA A 207 -29.09 -32.99 5.04
C ALA A 207 -29.19 -31.47 5.20
N PHE A 208 -29.19 -30.71 4.10
CA PHE A 208 -29.39 -29.26 4.10
C PHE A 208 -30.75 -28.87 4.71
N LEU A 209 -31.84 -29.48 4.23
CA LEU A 209 -33.19 -29.21 4.74
C LEU A 209 -33.34 -29.58 6.23
N PHE A 210 -32.75 -30.71 6.62
CA PHE A 210 -32.75 -31.16 8.01
C PHE A 210 -31.95 -30.22 8.91
N ALA A 211 -30.79 -29.74 8.45
CA ALA A 211 -29.98 -28.78 9.18
C ALA A 211 -30.72 -27.45 9.41
N ASN A 212 -31.37 -26.89 8.38
CA ASN A 212 -32.21 -25.69 8.54
C ASN A 212 -33.42 -25.93 9.44
N ARG A 213 -34.03 -27.11 9.38
CA ARG A 213 -35.10 -27.49 10.33
C ARG A 213 -34.59 -27.49 11.78
N LYS A 214 -33.46 -28.12 12.05
CA LYS A 214 -32.87 -28.19 13.39
C LYS A 214 -32.48 -26.81 13.90
N ARG A 215 -31.87 -25.98 13.05
CA ARG A 215 -31.53 -24.58 13.38
C ARG A 215 -32.77 -23.78 13.79
N ARG A 216 -33.86 -23.87 13.02
CA ARG A 216 -35.16 -23.27 13.40
C ARG A 216 -35.66 -23.76 14.75
N GLU A 217 -35.64 -25.07 14.98
CA GLU A 217 -36.11 -25.66 16.25
C GLU A 217 -35.26 -25.20 17.45
N ASN A 218 -33.98 -24.89 17.22
CA ASN A 218 -33.06 -24.34 18.21
C ASN A 218 -33.13 -22.80 18.35
N GLY A 219 -33.91 -22.10 17.51
CA GLY A 219 -33.90 -20.62 17.45
C GLY A 219 -32.67 -20.01 16.80
N GLU A 220 -31.89 -20.80 16.06
CA GLU A 220 -30.72 -20.37 15.29
C GLU A 220 -31.13 -19.87 13.89
N VAL A 221 -30.31 -18.99 13.30
CA VAL A 221 -30.51 -18.52 11.92
C VAL A 221 -30.25 -19.66 10.93
N GLU A 222 -31.22 -19.90 10.04
CA GLU A 222 -31.09 -20.85 8.94
C GLU A 222 -29.90 -20.50 8.02
N PHE A 223 -29.35 -21.49 7.34
CA PHE A 223 -28.43 -21.24 6.24
C PHE A 223 -29.18 -20.51 5.11
N ASN A 224 -28.64 -19.38 4.68
CA ASN A 224 -29.19 -18.60 3.59
C ASN A 224 -28.86 -19.23 2.23
N THR A 225 -27.71 -19.90 2.12
CA THR A 225 -27.20 -20.50 0.89
C THR A 225 -26.71 -21.93 1.10
N VAL A 226 -26.56 -22.70 0.00
CA VAL A 226 -25.92 -24.02 0.06
C VAL A 226 -24.43 -23.87 0.36
N GLY A 227 -23.82 -22.77 -0.08
CA GLY A 227 -22.46 -22.41 0.31
C GLY A 227 -22.28 -22.30 1.83
N ASP A 228 -23.18 -21.61 2.54
CA ASP A 228 -23.11 -21.49 4.01
C ASP A 228 -23.15 -22.86 4.70
N PHE A 229 -23.98 -23.77 4.17
CA PHE A 229 -24.07 -25.15 4.65
C PHE A 229 -22.77 -25.94 4.40
N LEU A 230 -22.13 -25.75 3.25
CA LEU A 230 -20.84 -26.38 2.97
C LEU A 230 -19.73 -25.85 3.90
N VAL A 231 -19.66 -24.53 4.09
CA VAL A 231 -18.72 -23.90 5.03
C VAL A 231 -18.91 -24.44 6.44
N ASP A 232 -20.15 -24.55 6.91
CA ASP A 232 -20.46 -25.15 8.20
C ASP A 232 -19.96 -26.60 8.28
N ARG A 233 -20.01 -27.36 7.18
CA ARG A 233 -19.49 -28.74 7.11
C ARG A 233 -17.97 -28.84 6.95
N GLY A 234 -17.24 -27.72 7.04
CA GLY A 234 -15.78 -27.69 6.96
C GLY A 234 -15.24 -27.66 5.55
N TRP A 235 -16.06 -27.36 4.54
CA TRP A 235 -15.58 -27.03 3.22
C TRP A 235 -14.99 -25.62 3.19
N VAL A 236 -14.09 -25.39 2.26
CA VAL A 236 -13.42 -24.11 2.06
C VAL A 236 -13.79 -23.56 0.69
N LEU A 237 -14.23 -22.31 0.63
CA LEU A 237 -14.44 -21.58 -0.61
C LEU A 237 -13.20 -20.74 -0.94
N ILE A 238 -12.69 -20.86 -2.15
CA ILE A 238 -11.69 -19.96 -2.74
C ILE A 238 -12.40 -19.10 -3.79
N ASP A 239 -12.49 -17.80 -3.54
CA ASP A 239 -13.20 -16.85 -4.41
C ASP A 239 -12.49 -15.49 -4.50
N ASN A 240 -12.95 -14.61 -5.38
CA ASN A 240 -12.43 -13.24 -5.48
C ASN A 240 -13.58 -12.28 -5.81
N PRO A 241 -14.44 -11.95 -4.84
CA PRO A 241 -15.71 -11.27 -5.11
C PRO A 241 -15.54 -9.91 -5.77
N LEU A 242 -14.39 -9.25 -5.57
CA LEU A 242 -14.14 -7.90 -6.08
C LEU A 242 -13.43 -7.89 -7.45
N ARG A 243 -13.02 -9.03 -8.02
CA ARG A 243 -12.17 -9.15 -9.24
C ARG A 243 -10.83 -8.41 -9.19
N TYR A 244 -10.57 -7.70 -8.10
CA TYR A 244 -9.36 -6.92 -7.87
C TYR A 244 -8.89 -7.25 -6.46
N GLY A 245 -7.61 -7.57 -6.34
CA GLY A 245 -6.99 -7.93 -5.07
C GLY A 245 -6.71 -9.42 -4.95
N VAL A 246 -6.51 -9.83 -3.71
CA VAL A 246 -6.03 -11.14 -3.30
C VAL A 246 -7.21 -12.11 -3.17
N ASP A 247 -7.05 -13.35 -3.63
CA ASP A 247 -8.13 -14.35 -3.53
C ASP A 247 -8.47 -14.62 -2.08
N LYS A 248 -9.76 -14.69 -1.77
CA LYS A 248 -10.27 -14.91 -0.43
C LYS A 248 -10.45 -16.40 -0.18
N VAL A 249 -10.14 -16.80 1.05
CA VAL A 249 -10.38 -18.16 1.57
C VAL A 249 -11.45 -18.03 2.65
N THR A 250 -12.63 -18.55 2.36
CA THR A 250 -13.78 -18.52 3.29
C THR A 250 -14.00 -19.91 3.86
N TYR A 251 -13.96 -20.04 5.18
CA TYR A 251 -14.14 -21.30 5.90
C TYR A 251 -14.70 -21.02 7.30
N ASN A 252 -15.17 -22.07 7.97
CA ASN A 252 -15.65 -21.94 9.35
C ASN A 252 -14.45 -21.92 10.31
N TYR A 253 -14.15 -20.76 10.91
CA TYR A 253 -13.03 -20.59 11.85
C TYR A 253 -13.15 -21.44 13.12
N GLU A 254 -14.35 -21.89 13.48
CA GLU A 254 -14.55 -22.82 14.61
C GLU A 254 -14.13 -24.25 14.28
N LYS A 255 -13.84 -24.54 13.00
CA LYS A 255 -13.42 -25.85 12.52
C LYS A 255 -12.01 -25.75 11.93
N PRO A 256 -11.00 -26.39 12.53
CA PRO A 256 -9.65 -26.41 11.98
C PRO A 256 -9.65 -26.98 10.55
N LEU A 257 -8.86 -26.36 9.69
CA LEU A 257 -8.57 -26.90 8.35
C LEU A 257 -7.93 -28.28 8.47
N THR A 258 -8.36 -29.23 7.64
CA THR A 258 -7.72 -30.55 7.60
C THR A 258 -6.31 -30.43 7.02
N LYS A 259 -5.45 -31.41 7.32
CA LYS A 259 -4.10 -31.47 6.73
C LYS A 259 -4.13 -31.38 5.20
N ALA A 260 -5.06 -32.09 4.56
CA ALA A 260 -5.21 -32.08 3.10
C ALA A 260 -5.63 -30.69 2.58
N GLN A 261 -6.48 -29.97 3.30
CA GLN A 261 -6.84 -28.60 2.96
C GLN A 261 -5.67 -27.63 3.12
N LYS A 262 -4.92 -27.74 4.23
CA LYS A 262 -3.73 -26.92 4.49
C LYS A 262 -2.67 -27.08 3.40
N GLU A 263 -2.38 -28.33 3.02
CA GLU A 263 -1.41 -28.65 1.95
C GLU A 263 -1.88 -28.09 0.60
N TYR A 264 -3.16 -28.28 0.25
CA TYR A 264 -3.71 -27.71 -0.99
C TYR A 264 -3.61 -26.18 -1.02
N LEU A 265 -4.02 -25.51 0.06
CA LEU A 265 -3.98 -24.04 0.15
C LEU A 265 -2.53 -23.53 0.12
N TYR A 266 -1.61 -24.21 0.79
CA TYR A 266 -0.18 -23.88 0.72
C TYR A 266 0.31 -23.93 -0.72
N ASP A 267 0.10 -25.04 -1.44
CA ASP A 267 0.56 -25.18 -2.83
C ASP A 267 -0.12 -24.16 -3.75
N TYR A 268 -1.41 -23.90 -3.55
CA TYR A 268 -2.19 -22.94 -4.32
C TYR A 268 -1.58 -21.53 -4.25
N PHE A 269 -1.32 -21.02 -3.03
CA PHE A 269 -0.77 -19.67 -2.83
C PHE A 269 0.72 -19.60 -3.09
N TYR A 270 1.49 -20.63 -2.72
CA TYR A 270 2.93 -20.66 -2.88
C TYR A 270 3.33 -20.59 -4.36
N ASN A 271 2.68 -21.41 -5.21
CA ASN A 271 2.94 -21.42 -6.65
C ASN A 271 2.56 -20.08 -7.30
N ARG A 272 1.57 -19.38 -6.76
CA ARG A 272 1.14 -18.05 -7.22
C ARG A 272 1.98 -16.89 -6.69
N GLY A 273 3.03 -17.19 -5.92
CA GLY A 273 3.98 -16.21 -5.42
C GLY A 273 3.59 -15.57 -4.09
N GLU A 274 2.46 -15.98 -3.50
CA GLU A 274 1.98 -15.54 -2.19
C GLU A 274 2.64 -16.38 -1.07
N LYS A 275 3.97 -16.43 -1.04
CA LYS A 275 4.73 -17.36 -0.19
C LYS A 275 4.50 -17.18 1.30
N GLU A 276 4.49 -15.94 1.79
CA GLU A 276 4.27 -15.67 3.21
C GLU A 276 2.85 -16.06 3.64
N ARG A 277 1.86 -15.73 2.80
CA ARG A 277 0.48 -16.17 3.03
C ARG A 277 0.37 -17.70 3.01
N ALA A 278 1.04 -18.37 2.07
CA ALA A 278 1.02 -19.83 1.99
C ALA A 278 1.46 -20.47 3.31
N LYS A 279 2.55 -19.98 3.91
CA LYS A 279 3.08 -20.49 5.18
C LYS A 279 2.06 -20.41 6.32
N THR A 280 1.22 -19.37 6.36
CA THR A 280 0.17 -19.23 7.40
C THR A 280 -0.82 -20.39 7.44
N PHE A 281 -1.00 -21.14 6.34
CA PHE A 281 -1.86 -22.32 6.31
C PHE A 281 -1.21 -23.56 6.93
N LEU A 282 0.13 -23.59 7.03
CA LEU A 282 0.88 -24.67 7.68
C LEU A 282 1.16 -24.40 9.15
N GLU A 283 1.08 -23.14 9.58
CA GLU A 283 1.16 -22.78 10.99
C GLU A 283 -0.07 -23.32 11.72
N ASP A 284 0.15 -24.19 12.71
CA ASP A 284 -0.91 -24.58 13.63
C ASP A 284 -1.17 -23.37 14.54
N ASN A 285 -2.37 -22.79 14.45
CA ASN A 285 -2.86 -21.85 15.45
C ASN A 285 -2.87 -22.59 16.80
N VAL A 286 -1.88 -22.30 17.65
CA VAL A 286 -1.80 -22.73 19.06
C VAL A 286 -2.84 -22.00 19.88
#